data_AF-A0A7T0DV01-F1
#
_entry.id   AF-A0A7T0DV01-F1
#
_cell.length_a   1.000
_cell.length_b   1.000
_cell.length_c   1.000
_cell.angle_alpha   90.00
_cell.angle_beta   90.00
_cell.angle_gamma   90.00
#
_symmetry.space_group_name_H-M   'P 1'
#
loop_
_entity.id
_entity.type
_entity.pdbx_description
1 polymer ?
#
loop_
_entity_poly.entity_id
_entity_poly.type
_entity_poly.pdbx_seq_one_letter_code
_entity_poly.pdbx_strand_id
1 'polypeptide(L)'
;MFLPCTLFETVARFDDYRADDMQSGDMEEHELALGFRDVSAKVDPYQLVRYDFSQTHNLDGIFSDTASDTKITHEKCVDILFTEMKELSSMFSLYGDYKALIGEMIEHFRYGNGRVFVSQKLNSAFHLRLNKAREGANKFLI
;
A
#
# COMPACT_ATOMS: atom_id res chain seq x y z
N MET A 1 -35.76 -27.03 -20.43
CA MET A 1 -35.57 -25.63 -20.00
C MET A 1 -34.52 -25.67 -18.91
N PHE A 2 -33.29 -25.22 -19.18
CA PHE A 2 -32.23 -25.18 -18.18
C PHE A 2 -32.21 -23.80 -17.54
N LEU A 3 -32.45 -23.74 -16.23
CA LEU A 3 -32.19 -22.55 -15.44
C LEU A 3 -30.69 -22.47 -15.16
N PRO A 4 -30.09 -21.27 -15.13
CA PRO A 4 -28.70 -21.13 -14.72
C PRO A 4 -28.51 -21.74 -13.32
N CYS A 5 -27.47 -22.55 -13.16
CA CYS A 5 -27.07 -23.12 -11.87
C CYS A 5 -25.78 -22.46 -11.40
N THR A 6 -25.76 -22.01 -10.15
CA THR A 6 -24.57 -21.45 -9.52
C THR A 6 -23.60 -22.58 -9.19
N LEU A 7 -22.46 -22.63 -9.88
CA LEU A 7 -21.42 -23.64 -9.64
C LEU A 7 -20.52 -23.29 -8.44
N PHE A 8 -20.35 -21.99 -8.19
CA PHE A 8 -19.56 -21.46 -7.09
C PHE A 8 -20.18 -20.17 -6.59
N GLU A 9 -20.20 -20.00 -5.27
CA GLU A 9 -20.56 -18.76 -4.59
C GLU A 9 -19.54 -18.54 -3.47
N THR A 10 -19.12 -17.29 -3.27
CA THR A 10 -18.21 -16.95 -2.17
C THR A 10 -18.96 -17.07 -0.85
N VAL A 11 -18.36 -17.76 0.13
CA VAL A 11 -18.98 -17.96 1.46
C VAL A 11 -19.06 -16.63 2.22
N ALA A 12 -17.99 -15.84 2.17
CA ALA A 12 -17.95 -14.50 2.72
C ALA A 12 -18.43 -13.48 1.67
N ARG A 13 -19.03 -12.38 2.14
CA ARG A 13 -19.42 -11.26 1.27
C ARG A 13 -18.18 -10.43 0.91
N PHE A 14 -18.24 -9.79 -0.26
CA PHE A 14 -17.27 -8.74 -0.60
C PHE A 14 -17.33 -7.63 0.48
N ASP A 15 -16.17 -7.22 1.00
CA ASP A 15 -15.99 -6.29 2.13
C ASP A 15 -16.50 -6.78 3.50
N ASP A 16 -16.55 -8.10 3.74
CA ASP A 16 -16.81 -8.64 5.08
C ASP A 16 -15.59 -8.46 6.00
N TYR A 17 -15.53 -7.34 6.74
CA TYR A 17 -14.49 -7.05 7.73
C TYR A 17 -14.38 -8.08 8.87
N ARG A 18 -15.33 -9.02 8.97
CA ARG A 18 -15.29 -10.12 9.94
C ARG A 18 -14.60 -11.36 9.42
N ALA A 19 -14.29 -11.43 8.12
CA ALA A 19 -13.55 -12.54 7.56
C ALA A 19 -12.10 -12.52 8.08
N ASP A 20 -11.57 -13.70 8.37
CA ASP A 20 -10.25 -13.85 9.03
C ASP A 20 -9.13 -13.18 8.21
N ASP A 21 -9.19 -13.32 6.87
CA ASP A 21 -8.25 -12.71 5.91
C ASP A 21 -8.37 -11.18 5.80
N MET A 22 -9.51 -10.60 6.18
CA MET A 22 -9.73 -9.16 6.26
C MET A 22 -9.28 -8.57 7.61
N GLN A 23 -9.04 -9.42 8.62
CA GLN A 23 -8.55 -9.03 9.94
C GLN A 23 -7.05 -9.17 10.10
N SER A 24 -6.45 -10.18 9.47
CA SER A 24 -5.03 -10.45 9.53
C SER A 24 -4.55 -11.12 8.23
N GLY A 25 -3.34 -10.79 7.82
CA GLY A 25 -2.68 -11.53 6.75
C GLY A 25 -2.30 -12.94 7.21
N ASP A 26 -2.00 -13.81 6.25
CA ASP A 26 -1.57 -15.19 6.45
C ASP A 26 -0.08 -15.34 6.83
N MET A 27 0.61 -14.22 7.09
CA MET A 27 2.04 -14.21 7.41
C MET A 27 2.31 -14.03 8.90
N GLU A 28 3.20 -14.85 9.42
CA GLU A 28 3.67 -14.77 10.81
C GLU A 28 4.85 -13.79 10.97
N GLU A 29 5.07 -13.28 12.19
CA GLU A 29 6.11 -12.27 12.49
C GLU A 29 7.51 -12.70 12.02
N HIS A 30 7.85 -13.98 12.21
CA HIS A 30 9.15 -14.52 11.82
C HIS A 30 9.36 -14.55 10.29
N GLU A 31 8.29 -14.76 9.52
CA GLU A 31 8.34 -14.74 8.05
C GLU A 31 8.58 -13.31 7.55
N LEU A 32 7.94 -12.34 8.21
CA LEU A 32 8.16 -10.92 7.93
C LEU A 32 9.60 -10.49 8.26
N ALA A 33 10.12 -10.89 9.41
CA ALA A 33 11.47 -10.51 9.87
C ALA A 33 12.60 -11.14 9.03
N LEU A 34 12.39 -12.34 8.49
CA LEU A 34 13.41 -13.05 7.72
C LEU A 34 13.40 -12.65 6.23
N GLY A 35 12.23 -12.31 5.68
CA GLY A 35 12.03 -12.04 4.26
C GLY A 35 12.13 -10.57 3.84
N PHE A 36 11.80 -9.62 4.71
CA PHE A 36 11.71 -8.20 4.35
C PHE A 36 12.86 -7.39 4.94
N ARG A 37 14.02 -7.45 4.28
CA ARG A 37 15.22 -6.70 4.70
C ARG A 37 15.32 -5.31 4.07
N ASP A 38 14.67 -5.11 2.93
CA ASP A 38 14.71 -3.87 2.16
C ASP A 38 13.38 -3.10 2.28
N VAL A 39 13.02 -2.75 3.52
CA VAL A 39 11.76 -2.05 3.83
C VAL A 39 11.92 -0.53 3.66
N SER A 40 13.11 0.00 3.97
CA SER A 40 13.40 1.42 3.93
C SER A 40 14.87 1.66 3.62
N ALA A 41 15.15 2.65 2.78
CA ALA A 41 16.51 3.12 2.56
C ALA A 41 16.97 4.10 3.63
N LYS A 42 16.16 4.42 4.65
CA LYS A 42 16.45 5.46 5.65
C LYS A 42 16.49 4.91 7.09
N VAL A 43 15.75 3.85 7.41
CA VAL A 43 15.64 3.29 8.77
C VAL A 43 15.59 1.76 8.76
N ASP A 44 16.08 1.13 9.83
CA ASP A 44 15.74 -0.25 10.16
C ASP A 44 14.52 -0.25 11.10
N PRO A 45 13.35 -0.73 10.65
CA PRO A 45 12.13 -0.73 11.46
C PRO A 45 12.15 -1.79 12.58
N TYR A 46 12.96 -2.84 12.45
CA TYR A 46 13.03 -3.92 13.44
C TYR A 46 13.90 -3.54 14.63
N GLN A 47 14.94 -2.73 14.39
CA GLN A 47 15.85 -2.26 15.44
C GLN A 47 15.56 -0.83 15.91
N LEU A 48 14.65 -0.12 15.22
CA LEU A 48 14.34 1.30 15.44
C LEU A 48 15.61 2.17 15.40
N VAL A 49 16.42 1.96 14.37
CA VAL A 49 17.63 2.75 14.11
C VAL A 49 17.49 3.48 12.78
N ARG A 50 18.06 4.67 12.71
CA ARG A 50 18.14 5.44 11.48
C ARG A 50 19.52 5.27 10.86
N TYR A 51 19.56 4.93 9.59
CA TYR A 51 20.80 4.89 8.84
C TYR A 51 21.33 6.31 8.65
N ASP A 52 22.55 6.53 9.12
CA ASP A 52 23.22 7.82 8.94
C ASP A 52 24.00 7.81 7.63
N PHE A 53 23.32 8.11 6.53
CA PHE A 53 24.00 8.38 5.26
C PHE A 53 24.66 9.76 5.36
N SER A 54 25.83 9.81 5.98
CA SER A 54 26.68 10.98 5.80
C SER A 54 26.91 11.14 4.30
N GLN A 55 26.51 12.27 3.72
CA GLN A 55 26.79 12.65 2.34
C GLN A 55 28.29 12.92 2.14
N THR A 56 29.16 12.01 2.55
CA THR A 56 30.55 12.04 2.12
C THR A 56 30.60 11.28 0.80
N HIS A 57 30.58 12.05 -0.28
CA HIS A 57 30.94 11.62 -1.62
C HIS A 57 32.42 11.23 -1.65
N ASN A 58 32.82 10.20 -0.91
CA ASN A 58 34.12 9.59 -1.08
C ASN A 58 33.92 8.30 -1.87
N LEU A 59 34.23 8.44 -3.15
CA LEU A 59 34.57 7.36 -4.05
C LEU A 59 35.75 6.58 -3.45
N ASP A 60 35.48 5.62 -2.59
CA ASP A 60 36.36 4.46 -2.48
C ASP A 60 35.62 3.28 -1.89
N GLY A 61 35.64 2.18 -2.63
CA GLY A 61 35.06 0.93 -2.22
C GLY A 61 35.79 0.41 -0.99
N ILE A 62 35.03 0.09 0.04
CA ILE A 62 35.23 -0.94 1.07
C ILE A 62 34.16 -0.64 2.13
N PHE A 63 33.36 -1.67 2.44
CA PHE A 63 32.34 -1.68 3.50
C PHE A 63 32.75 -0.85 4.72
N SER A 64 32.12 0.31 4.91
CA SER A 64 32.31 1.11 6.13
C SER A 64 31.31 0.64 7.17
N ASP A 65 31.77 -0.30 7.98
CA ASP A 65 31.08 -0.97 9.10
C ASP A 65 30.98 -0.09 10.35
N THR A 66 30.72 1.21 10.19
CA THR A 66 30.48 2.12 11.33
C THR A 66 29.47 3.21 10.97
N ALA A 67 28.23 2.81 10.66
CA ALA A 67 27.11 3.73 10.78
C ALA A 67 26.85 3.93 12.29
N SER A 68 26.98 5.15 12.80
CA SER A 68 26.51 5.47 14.15
C SER A 68 24.98 5.39 14.16
N ASP A 69 24.44 4.21 14.41
CA ASP A 69 23.01 3.95 14.46
C ASP A 69 22.36 4.80 15.54
N THR A 70 21.68 5.86 15.09
CA THR A 70 20.92 6.71 15.99
C THR A 70 19.60 5.99 16.29
N LYS A 71 19.42 5.53 17.53
CA LYS A 71 18.14 5.01 17.99
C LYS A 71 17.06 6.07 17.86
N ILE A 72 15.93 5.70 17.27
CA ILE A 72 14.77 6.56 17.06
C ILE A 72 13.55 6.01 17.81
N THR A 73 12.56 6.87 18.04
CA THR A 73 11.27 6.43 18.58
C THR A 73 10.47 5.69 17.51
N HIS A 74 9.56 4.81 17.94
CA HIS A 74 8.64 4.11 17.05
C HIS A 74 7.83 5.08 16.18
N GLU A 75 7.27 6.15 16.77
CA GLU A 75 6.54 7.19 16.03
C GLU A 75 7.40 7.82 14.94
N LYS A 76 8.68 8.11 15.25
CA LYS A 76 9.60 8.67 14.26
C LYS A 76 9.92 7.69 13.13
N CYS A 77 10.03 6.41 13.44
CA CYS A 77 10.23 5.35 12.44
C CYS A 77 9.03 5.29 11.49
N VAL A 78 7.81 5.20 12.03
CA VAL A 78 6.55 5.22 11.27
C VAL A 78 6.48 6.46 10.38
N ASP A 79 6.81 7.64 10.92
CA ASP A 79 6.83 8.88 10.15
C ASP A 79 7.75 8.79 8.93
N ILE A 80 8.96 8.26 9.10
CA ILE A 80 9.94 8.12 8.02
C ILE A 80 9.45 7.13 6.97
N LEU A 81 8.93 5.96 7.39
CA LEU A 81 8.43 4.92 6.49
C LEU A 81 7.29 5.45 5.60
N PHE A 82 6.28 6.10 6.20
CA PHE A 82 5.16 6.63 5.44
C PHE A 82 5.55 7.81 4.53
N THR A 83 6.50 8.65 4.97
CA THR A 83 7.04 9.70 4.12
C THR A 83 7.78 9.12 2.92
N GLU A 84 8.63 8.11 3.12
CA GLU A 84 9.36 7.43 2.04
C GLU A 84 8.41 6.72 1.07
N MET A 85 7.41 5.99 1.59
CA MET A 85 6.37 5.38 0.76
C MET A 85 5.67 6.42 -0.12
N LYS A 86 5.28 7.57 0.45
CA LYS A 86 4.63 8.66 -0.28
C LYS A 86 5.57 9.25 -1.35
N GLU A 87 6.84 9.48 -1.02
CA GLU A 87 7.86 9.98 -1.96
C GLU A 87 8.07 9.01 -3.13
N LEU A 88 8.29 7.72 -2.86
CA LEU A 88 8.50 6.69 -3.89
C LEU A 88 7.26 6.50 -4.75
N SER A 89 6.06 6.57 -4.16
CA SER A 89 4.80 6.45 -4.89
C SER A 89 4.59 7.57 -5.92
N SER A 90 5.19 8.75 -5.71
CA SER A 90 5.00 9.91 -6.58
C SER A 90 5.45 9.64 -8.03
N MET A 91 6.40 8.72 -8.23
CA MET A 91 6.86 8.31 -9.57
C MET A 91 5.77 7.62 -10.40
N PHE A 92 4.76 7.04 -9.76
CA PHE A 92 3.63 6.38 -10.43
C PHE A 92 2.42 7.29 -10.61
N SER A 93 2.53 8.54 -10.15
CA SER A 93 1.43 9.49 -10.07
C SER A 93 1.76 10.79 -10.83
N LEU A 94 2.33 10.66 -12.03
CA LEU A 94 2.94 11.79 -12.75
C LEU A 94 1.91 12.67 -13.48
N TYR A 95 0.80 12.11 -13.97
CA TYR A 95 -0.12 12.82 -14.85
C TYR A 95 -1.59 12.46 -14.62
N GLY A 96 -2.48 13.40 -14.96
CA GLY A 96 -3.93 13.21 -14.95
C GLY A 96 -4.62 13.59 -13.64
N ASP A 97 -5.95 13.48 -13.65
CA ASP A 97 -6.84 13.98 -12.59
C ASP A 97 -6.73 13.19 -11.27
N TYR A 98 -6.13 12.00 -11.33
CA TYR A 98 -5.96 11.06 -10.22
C TYR A 98 -4.54 11.09 -9.63
N LYS A 99 -3.67 12.02 -10.07
CA LYS A 99 -2.28 12.09 -9.60
C LYS A 99 -2.09 12.29 -8.09
N ALA A 100 -3.10 12.82 -7.39
CA ALA A 100 -3.05 12.97 -5.95
C ALA A 100 -3.54 11.71 -5.20
N LEU A 101 -4.26 10.82 -5.90
CA LEU A 101 -5.03 9.75 -5.27
C LEU A 101 -4.16 8.79 -4.46
N ILE A 102 -3.00 8.37 -5.00
CA ILE A 102 -2.11 7.45 -4.28
C ILE A 102 -1.58 8.12 -3.01
N GLY A 103 -1.21 9.41 -3.08
CA GLY A 103 -0.78 10.18 -1.92
C GLY A 103 -1.89 10.33 -0.86
N GLU A 104 -3.12 10.59 -1.28
CA GLU A 104 -4.31 10.64 -0.42
C GLU A 104 -4.58 9.28 0.25
N MET A 105 -4.43 8.18 -0.48
CA MET A 105 -4.59 6.81 0.04
C MET A 105 -3.52 6.49 1.08
N ILE A 106 -2.25 6.83 0.83
CA ILE A 106 -1.15 6.61 1.78
C ILE A 106 -1.35 7.44 3.06
N GLU A 107 -1.80 8.68 2.92
CA GLU A 107 -2.08 9.57 4.04
C GLU A 107 -3.26 9.06 4.87
N HIS A 108 -4.32 8.57 4.21
CA HIS A 108 -5.42 7.89 4.88
C HIS A 108 -4.99 6.57 5.51
N PHE A 109 -4.08 5.82 4.90
CA PHE A 109 -3.55 4.59 5.50
C PHE A 109 -2.83 4.89 6.83
N ARG A 110 -2.08 6.00 6.90
CA ARG A 110 -1.38 6.43 8.12
C ARG A 110 -2.31 6.93 9.22
N TYR A 111 -3.28 7.77 8.87
CA TYR A 111 -4.07 8.53 9.86
C TYR A 111 -5.54 8.11 9.95
N GLY A 112 -5.99 7.22 9.06
CA GLY A 112 -7.39 6.80 8.92
C GLY A 112 -7.86 5.86 10.01
N ASN A 113 -6.97 5.28 10.82
CA ASN A 113 -7.30 4.43 11.97
C ASN A 113 -8.31 3.32 11.62
N GLY A 114 -8.07 2.61 10.52
CA GLY A 114 -8.94 1.52 10.05
C GLY A 114 -10.27 1.95 9.40
N ARG A 115 -10.52 3.25 9.26
CA ARG A 115 -11.71 3.74 8.54
C ARG A 115 -11.59 3.45 7.05
N VAL A 116 -12.74 3.30 6.40
CA VAL A 116 -12.81 3.16 4.94
C VAL A 116 -12.30 4.43 4.26
N PHE A 117 -11.42 4.27 3.27
CA PHE A 117 -10.99 5.38 2.42
C PHE A 117 -12.12 5.77 1.47
N VAL A 118 -12.43 7.07 1.37
CA VAL A 118 -13.48 7.58 0.49
C VAL A 118 -12.91 8.70 -0.37
N SER A 119 -13.06 8.57 -1.69
CA SER A 119 -12.70 9.61 -2.66
C SER A 119 -13.81 9.78 -3.69
N GLN A 120 -14.33 11.00 -3.81
CA GLN A 120 -15.38 11.32 -4.79
C GLN A 120 -14.92 11.06 -6.23
N LYS A 121 -13.66 11.36 -6.54
CA LYS A 121 -13.08 11.11 -7.85
C LYS A 121 -13.02 9.62 -8.15
N LEU A 122 -12.54 8.83 -7.20
CA LEU A 122 -12.45 7.37 -7.35
C LEU A 122 -13.85 6.75 -7.52
N ASN A 123 -14.80 7.14 -6.67
CA ASN A 123 -16.18 6.66 -6.75
C ASN A 123 -16.82 7.01 -8.11
N SER A 124 -16.62 8.23 -8.60
CA SER A 124 -17.13 8.67 -9.90
C SER A 124 -16.51 7.85 -11.04
N ALA A 125 -15.21 7.58 -10.99
CA ALA A 125 -14.52 6.74 -11.97
C ALA A 125 -15.07 5.31 -12.00
N PHE A 126 -15.34 4.72 -10.82
CA PHE A 126 -15.95 3.40 -10.71
C PHE A 126 -17.35 3.38 -11.32
N HIS A 127 -18.20 4.36 -10.99
CA HIS A 127 -19.54 4.46 -11.58
C HIS A 127 -19.49 4.61 -13.10
N LEU A 128 -18.58 5.43 -13.63
CA LEU A 128 -18.39 5.60 -15.07
C LEU A 128 -18.01 4.26 -15.73
N ARG A 129 -17.09 3.50 -15.12
CA ARG A 129 -16.64 2.19 -15.64
C ARG A 129 -17.76 1.16 -15.63
N LEU A 130 -18.54 1.10 -14.55
CA LEU A 130 -19.69 0.20 -14.44
C LEU A 130 -20.77 0.52 -15.46
N ASN A 131 -21.10 1.80 -15.65
CA ASN A 131 -22.09 2.23 -16.64
C ASN A 131 -21.64 1.87 -18.06
N LYS A 132 -20.37 2.12 -18.39
CA LYS A 132 -19.78 1.73 -19.69
C LYS A 132 -19.83 0.23 -19.94
N ALA A 133 -19.55 -0.59 -18.92
CA ALA A 133 -19.62 -2.05 -19.03
C ALA A 133 -21.07 -2.53 -19.29
N ARG A 134 -22.05 -1.92 -18.61
CA ARG A 134 -23.48 -2.22 -18.81
C ARG A 134 -23.96 -1.84 -20.21
N GLU A 135 -23.55 -0.68 -20.72
CA GLU A 135 -23.85 -0.27 -22.10
C GLU A 135 -23.21 -1.20 -23.14
N GLY A 136 -21.98 -1.67 -22.88
CA GLY A 136 -21.31 -2.67 -23.72
C GLY A 136 -22.07 -4.00 -23.75
N ALA A 137 -22.48 -4.52 -22.59
CA ALA A 137 -23.25 -5.76 -22.49
C ALA A 137 -24.60 -5.68 -23.22
N ASN A 138 -25.29 -4.54 -23.15
CA ASN A 138 -26.55 -4.33 -23.85
C ASN A 138 -26.40 -4.25 -25.39
N LYS A 139 -25.21 -3.96 -25.91
CA LYS A 139 -24.94 -3.95 -27.36
C LYS A 139 -24.70 -5.34 -27.96
N PHE A 140 -24.39 -6.35 -27.15
CA PHE A 140 -24.22 -7.75 -27.59
C PHE A 140 -25.50 -8.59 -27.44
N LEU A 141 -26.61 -7.97 -27.02
CA LEU A 141 -27.92 -8.59 -26.80
C LEU A 141 -28.97 -8.15 -27.84
N ILE A 142 -28.54 -7.60 -28.98
CA ILE A 142 -29.40 -7.28 -30.14
C ILE A 142 -28.97 -8.10 -31.34
#